data_AF-A0A7C0UPZ2-F1
#
_entry.id   AF-A0A7C0UPZ2-F1
#
_cell.length_a   1.000
_cell.length_b   1.000
_cell.length_c   1.000
_cell.angle_alpha   90.00
_cell.angle_beta   90.00
_cell.angle_gamma   90.00
#
_symmetry.space_group_name_H-M   'P 1'
#
loop_
_entity.id
_entity.type
_entity.pdbx_description
1 polymer ?
#
loop_
_entity_poly.entity_id
_entity_poly.type
_entity_poly.pdbx_seq_one_letter_code
_entity_poly.pdbx_strand_id
1 'polypeptide(L)'
;MVEGPSLVDPVSLLLLLAATIFLGYLGSVLYKSTRVPDVIWLLLFGLLLGPILQVYDVSLFWKVAPLMSVIALTLILFGAGLSLNFYQTISLLPKTLLITIIKFVFSLILVGFFLGTFFPGFSLLDGLLLAAIVGGTDSAVIQALFKSFKRVEKGLESVEAVLLLESVINGVLCLVATITFIQMHLTPT
;
A
#
# COMPACT_ATOMS: atom_id res chain seq x y z
N MET A 1 11.90 -37.51 19.54
CA MET A 1 12.91 -36.52 19.96
C MET A 1 13.13 -35.58 18.79
N VAL A 2 12.62 -34.36 18.91
CA VAL A 2 12.92 -33.14 18.13
C VAL A 2 13.04 -33.32 16.60
N GLU A 3 11.90 -33.31 15.91
CA GLU A 3 11.88 -32.87 14.51
C GLU A 3 12.32 -31.40 14.48
N GLY A 4 13.41 -31.11 13.76
CA GLY A 4 13.93 -29.77 13.56
C GLY A 4 12.92 -28.87 12.81
N PRO A 5 13.17 -27.55 12.73
CA PRO A 5 12.24 -26.61 12.12
C PRO A 5 11.96 -27.07 10.69
N SER A 6 10.69 -27.28 10.35
CA SER A 6 10.27 -27.62 8.99
C SER A 6 10.81 -26.55 8.03
N LEU A 7 11.93 -26.88 7.39
CA LEU A 7 12.46 -26.10 6.29
C LEU A 7 11.36 -26.12 5.23
N VAL A 8 10.85 -24.94 4.90
CA VAL A 8 9.80 -24.77 3.89
C VAL A 8 10.22 -25.54 2.64
N ASP A 9 9.41 -26.49 2.19
CA ASP A 9 9.72 -27.28 1.00
C ASP A 9 9.99 -26.32 -0.18
N PRO A 10 11.19 -26.35 -0.79
CA PRO A 10 11.55 -25.40 -1.85
C PRO A 10 10.57 -25.43 -3.03
N VAL A 11 9.98 -26.60 -3.29
CA VAL A 11 8.95 -26.80 -4.32
C VAL A 11 7.68 -26.03 -3.99
N SER A 12 7.21 -26.07 -2.73
CA SER A 12 6.02 -25.35 -2.28
C SER A 12 6.21 -23.84 -2.37
N LEU A 13 7.40 -23.34 -2.04
CA LEU A 13 7.74 -21.92 -2.18
C LEU A 13 7.77 -21.49 -3.65
N LEU A 14 8.37 -22.29 -4.53
CA LEU A 14 8.42 -22.02 -5.96
C LEU A 14 7.02 -22.04 -6.59
N LEU A 15 6.16 -22.98 -6.19
CA LEU A 15 4.78 -23.07 -6.64
C LEU A 15 3.97 -21.84 -6.19
N LEU A 16 4.12 -21.43 -4.93
CA LEU A 16 3.49 -20.23 -4.38
C LEU A 16 3.91 -18.96 -5.13
N LEU A 17 5.20 -18.81 -5.42
CA LEU A 17 5.73 -17.67 -6.15
C LEU A 17 5.26 -17.67 -7.61
N ALA A 18 5.31 -18.81 -8.29
CA ALA A 18 4.80 -18.97 -9.64
C ALA A 18 3.30 -18.69 -9.73
N ALA A 19 2.51 -19.19 -8.78
CA ALA A 19 1.08 -18.91 -8.70
C ALA A 19 0.80 -17.42 -8.47
N THR A 20 1.55 -16.77 -7.57
CA THR A 20 1.40 -15.33 -7.30
C THR A 20 1.70 -14.49 -8.54
N ILE A 21 2.79 -14.79 -9.27
CA ILE A 21 3.13 -14.11 -10.53
C ILE A 21 2.06 -14.36 -11.59
N PHE A 22 1.58 -15.61 -11.71
CA PHE A 22 0.54 -15.97 -12.66
C PHE A 22 -0.77 -15.24 -12.40
N LEU A 23 -1.20 -15.15 -11.13
CA LEU A 23 -2.38 -14.39 -10.72
C LEU A 23 -2.21 -12.89 -10.95
N GLY A 24 -1.02 -12.34 -10.70
CA GLY A 24 -0.64 -10.96 -11.06
C GLY A 24 -0.83 -10.69 -12.55
N TYR A 25 -0.30 -11.57 -13.39
CA TYR A 25 -0.48 -11.49 -14.84
C TYR A 25 -1.96 -11.59 -15.23
N LEU A 26 -2.70 -12.54 -14.65
CA LEU A 26 -4.12 -12.73 -14.93
C LEU A 26 -4.95 -11.50 -14.55
N GLY A 27 -4.69 -10.91 -13.38
CA GLY A 27 -5.29 -9.65 -12.95
C GLY A 27 -5.03 -8.50 -13.94
N SER A 28 -3.80 -8.41 -14.48
CA SER A 28 -3.46 -7.41 -15.49
C SER A 28 -4.18 -7.62 -16.84
N VAL A 29 -4.44 -8.87 -17.22
CA VAL A 29 -5.22 -9.21 -18.43
C VAL A 29 -6.69 -8.87 -18.22
N LEU A 30 -7.25 -9.20 -17.05
CA LEU A 30 -8.63 -8.85 -16.69
C LEU A 30 -8.83 -7.35 -16.60
N TYR A 31 -7.85 -6.60 -16.09
CA TYR A 31 -7.86 -5.14 -16.12
C TYR A 31 -8.05 -4.59 -17.54
N LYS A 32 -7.34 -5.14 -18.54
CA LYS A 32 -7.48 -4.70 -19.94
C LYS A 32 -8.89 -4.92 -20.49
N SER A 33 -9.55 -6.00 -20.10
CA SER A 33 -10.89 -6.33 -20.59
C SER A 33 -12.02 -5.65 -19.81
N THR A 34 -11.86 -5.46 -18.49
CA THR A 34 -12.93 -4.99 -17.59
C THR A 34 -12.77 -3.52 -17.19
N ARG A 35 -11.57 -2.94 -17.38
CA ARG A 35 -11.14 -1.62 -16.87
C ARG A 35 -11.17 -1.47 -15.35
N VAL A 36 -11.40 -2.56 -14.60
CA VAL A 36 -11.36 -2.60 -13.14
C VAL A 36 -9.92 -2.83 -12.68
N PRO A 37 -9.34 -1.98 -11.80
CA PRO A 37 -7.97 -2.12 -11.30
C PRO A 37 -7.58 -3.56 -10.93
N ASP A 38 -6.38 -3.97 -11.33
CA ASP A 38 -5.81 -5.29 -11.08
C ASP A 38 -5.72 -5.65 -9.60
N VAL A 39 -5.50 -4.67 -8.71
CA VAL A 39 -5.54 -4.85 -7.25
C VAL A 39 -6.85 -5.46 -6.76
N ILE A 40 -7.99 -5.09 -7.34
CA ILE A 40 -9.30 -5.62 -6.94
C ILE A 40 -9.41 -7.10 -7.32
N TRP A 41 -8.94 -7.46 -8.52
CA TRP A 41 -8.89 -8.85 -8.97
C TRP A 41 -7.95 -9.69 -8.10
N LEU A 42 -6.79 -9.14 -7.74
CA LEU A 42 -5.83 -9.79 -6.86
C LEU A 42 -6.39 -10.06 -5.47
N LEU A 43 -7.10 -9.10 -4.87
CA LEU A 43 -7.79 -9.29 -3.60
C LEU A 43 -8.85 -10.39 -3.70
N LEU A 44 -9.64 -10.39 -4.78
CA LEU A 44 -10.65 -11.40 -5.01
C LEU A 44 -10.04 -12.80 -5.16
N PHE A 45 -8.97 -12.94 -5.94
CA PHE A 45 -8.28 -14.23 -6.10
C PHE A 45 -7.63 -14.71 -4.81
N GLY A 46 -7.02 -13.81 -4.02
CA GLY A 46 -6.47 -14.14 -2.71
C GLY A 46 -7.55 -14.64 -1.74
N LEU A 47 -8.71 -13.97 -1.71
CA LEU A 47 -9.85 -14.37 -0.88
C LEU A 47 -10.45 -15.71 -1.32
N LEU A 48 -10.57 -15.95 -2.63
CA LEU A 48 -11.08 -17.21 -3.16
C LEU A 48 -10.09 -18.35 -2.87
N LEU A 49 -8.82 -18.21 -3.26
CA LEU A 49 -7.84 -19.28 -3.17
C LEU A 49 -7.42 -19.59 -1.73
N GLY A 50 -7.43 -18.58 -0.85
CA GLY A 50 -7.06 -18.71 0.55
C GLY A 50 -8.17 -19.33 1.41
N PRO A 51 -9.05 -18.53 2.03
CA PRO A 51 -10.03 -19.05 2.99
C PRO A 51 -11.14 -19.90 2.36
N ILE A 52 -11.54 -19.63 1.11
CA ILE A 52 -12.72 -20.29 0.50
C ILE A 52 -12.35 -21.66 -0.10
N LEU A 53 -11.32 -21.72 -0.93
CA LEU A 53 -10.89 -22.96 -1.58
C LEU A 53 -9.78 -23.71 -0.82
N GLN A 54 -9.09 -23.06 0.13
CA GLN A 54 -8.00 -23.67 0.94
C GLN A 54 -6.94 -24.38 0.09
N VAL A 55 -6.60 -23.81 -1.07
CA VAL A 55 -5.71 -24.44 -2.07
C VAL A 55 -4.25 -24.45 -1.63
N TYR A 56 -3.87 -23.54 -0.72
CA TYR A 56 -2.51 -23.37 -0.24
C TYR A 56 -2.47 -23.24 1.29
N ASP A 57 -1.32 -23.58 1.87
CA ASP A 57 -1.09 -23.40 3.30
C ASP A 57 -0.89 -21.92 3.63
N VAL A 58 -1.89 -21.36 4.32
CA VAL A 58 -1.88 -19.97 4.79
C VAL A 58 -0.70 -19.73 5.76
N SER A 59 -0.23 -20.76 6.47
CA SER A 59 0.90 -20.66 7.40
C SER A 59 2.22 -20.30 6.70
N LEU A 60 2.41 -20.81 5.47
CA LEU A 60 3.58 -20.47 4.64
C LEU A 60 3.54 -19.00 4.22
N PHE A 61 2.36 -18.49 3.85
CA PHE A 61 2.19 -17.07 3.56
C PHE A 61 2.49 -16.20 4.77
N TRP A 62 2.04 -16.56 5.97
CA TRP A 62 2.37 -15.80 7.19
C TRP A 62 3.87 -15.76 7.51
N LYS A 63 4.59 -16.86 7.27
CA LYS A 63 6.05 -16.91 7.47
C LYS A 63 6.82 -16.07 6.44
N VAL A 64 6.36 -16.07 5.18
CA VAL A 64 7.07 -15.44 4.06
C VAL A 64 6.62 -13.99 3.82
N ALA A 65 5.42 -13.61 4.27
CA ALA A 65 4.85 -12.29 4.08
C ALA A 65 5.73 -11.14 4.59
N PRO A 66 6.34 -11.20 5.79
CA PRO A 66 7.21 -10.11 6.25
C PRO A 66 8.39 -9.86 5.29
N LEU A 67 9.04 -10.94 4.84
CA LEU A 67 10.16 -10.86 3.90
C LEU A 67 9.70 -10.30 2.54
N MET A 68 8.59 -10.81 2.00
CA MET A 68 8.06 -10.34 0.73
C MET A 68 7.61 -8.89 0.79
N SER A 69 6.99 -8.46 1.89
CA SER A 69 6.58 -7.06 2.10
C SER A 69 7.78 -6.13 2.10
N VAL A 70 8.88 -6.49 2.77
CA VAL A 70 10.10 -5.66 2.77
C VAL A 70 10.69 -5.56 1.36
N ILE A 71 10.78 -6.67 0.64
CA ILE A 71 11.32 -6.69 -0.73
C ILE A 71 10.42 -5.88 -1.67
N ALA A 72 9.11 -6.15 -1.65
CA ALA A 72 8.14 -5.47 -2.49
C ALA A 72 8.10 -3.97 -2.21
N LEU A 73 8.02 -3.56 -0.94
CA LEU A 73 8.02 -2.15 -0.54
C LEU A 73 9.31 -1.47 -0.98
N THR A 74 10.47 -2.11 -0.78
CA THR A 74 11.77 -1.57 -1.22
C THR A 74 11.81 -1.37 -2.73
N LEU A 75 11.37 -2.36 -3.52
CA LEU A 75 11.33 -2.27 -4.98
C LEU A 75 10.34 -1.19 -5.47
N ILE A 76 9.17 -1.08 -4.84
CA ILE A 76 8.16 -0.06 -5.17
C ILE A 76 8.69 1.34 -4.85
N LEU A 77 9.23 1.57 -3.65
CA LEU A 77 9.80 2.86 -3.26
C LEU A 77 11.01 3.23 -4.12
N PHE A 78 11.86 2.26 -4.45
CA PHE A 78 13.00 2.47 -5.33
C PHE A 78 12.56 2.87 -6.74
N GLY A 79 11.58 2.16 -7.32
CA GLY A 79 11.00 2.50 -8.62
C GLY A 79 10.36 3.89 -8.62
N ALA A 80 9.59 4.22 -7.57
CA ALA A 80 9.01 5.55 -7.40
C ALA A 80 10.10 6.64 -7.33
N GLY A 81 11.16 6.42 -6.54
CA GLY A 81 12.30 7.32 -6.43
C GLY A 81 13.05 7.55 -7.74
N LEU A 82 13.23 6.50 -8.56
CA LEU A 82 13.85 6.60 -9.88
C LEU A 82 13.00 7.37 -10.90
N SER A 83 11.67 7.35 -10.75
CA SER A 83 10.75 8.07 -11.63
C SER A 83 10.62 9.57 -11.32
N LEU A 84 11.17 10.03 -10.19
CA LEU A 84 11.12 11.44 -9.79
C LEU A 84 12.11 12.29 -10.59
N ASN A 85 11.61 13.35 -11.22
CA ASN A 85 12.46 14.38 -11.80
C ASN A 85 12.97 15.32 -10.71
N PHE A 86 14.12 14.98 -10.11
CA PHE A 86 14.74 15.71 -8.99
C PHE A 86 14.72 17.24 -9.16
N TYR A 87 15.02 17.76 -10.35
CA TYR A 87 15.08 19.20 -10.60
C TYR A 87 13.71 19.89 -10.56
N GLN A 88 12.66 19.25 -11.10
CA GLN A 88 11.31 19.82 -11.07
C GLN A 88 10.69 19.65 -9.67
N THR A 89 10.89 18.48 -9.06
CA THR A 89 10.30 18.10 -7.78
C THR A 89 10.80 18.96 -6.61
N ILE A 90 12.09 19.33 -6.57
CA ILE A 90 12.64 20.15 -5.47
C ILE A 90 11.98 21.53 -5.37
N SER A 91 11.63 22.13 -6.51
CA SER A 91 10.99 23.45 -6.55
C SER A 91 9.53 23.42 -6.08
N LEU A 92 8.88 22.26 -6.23
CA LEU A 92 7.49 22.01 -5.82
C LEU A 92 7.39 21.48 -4.39
N LEU A 93 8.52 21.10 -3.79
CA LEU A 93 8.64 20.48 -2.47
C LEU A 93 7.94 21.25 -1.35
N PRO A 94 8.23 22.55 -1.10
CA PRO A 94 7.67 23.25 0.06
C PRO A 94 6.13 23.36 -0.02
N LYS A 95 5.61 23.63 -1.22
CA LYS A 95 4.16 23.71 -1.45
C LYS A 95 3.50 22.35 -1.25
N THR A 96 4.11 21.29 -1.77
CA THR A 96 3.57 19.92 -1.69
C THR A 96 3.61 19.41 -0.26
N LEU A 97 4.70 19.63 0.47
CA LEU A 97 4.83 19.29 1.89
C LEU A 97 3.69 19.88 2.72
N LEU A 98 3.41 21.17 2.54
CA LEU A 98 2.33 21.84 3.29
C LEU A 98 0.97 21.20 3.00
N ILE A 99 0.67 20.95 1.72
CA ILE A 99 -0.60 20.31 1.31
C ILE A 99 -0.69 18.90 1.90
N THR A 100 0.37 18.12 1.83
CA THR A 100 0.39 16.74 2.33
C THR A 100 0.19 16.70 3.85
N ILE A 101 0.87 17.57 4.61
CA ILE A 101 0.70 17.62 6.07
C ILE A 101 -0.74 17.99 6.44
N ILE A 102 -1.32 19.00 5.79
CA ILE A 102 -2.69 19.42 6.06
C ILE A 102 -3.66 18.27 5.76
N LYS A 103 -3.52 17.60 4.61
CA LYS A 103 -4.37 16.47 4.23
C LYS A 103 -4.23 15.30 5.20
N PHE A 104 -3.00 15.00 5.61
CA PHE A 104 -2.71 13.90 6.53
C PHE A 104 -3.31 14.16 7.92
N VAL A 105 -3.08 15.35 8.49
CA VAL A 105 -3.68 15.75 9.79
C VAL A 105 -5.21 15.77 9.70
N PHE A 106 -5.76 16.28 8.59
CA PHE A 106 -7.20 16.26 8.37
C PHE A 106 -7.75 14.83 8.32
N SER A 107 -7.06 13.90 7.65
CA SER A 107 -7.40 12.47 7.63
C SER A 107 -7.36 11.85 9.03
N LEU A 108 -6.31 12.12 9.81
CA LEU A 108 -6.18 11.64 11.19
C LEU A 108 -7.32 12.12 12.08
N ILE A 109 -7.63 13.41 12.03
CA ILE A 109 -8.71 13.98 12.83
C ILE A 109 -10.04 13.39 12.39
N LEU A 110 -10.33 13.37 11.08
CA LEU A 110 -11.64 12.97 10.59
C LEU A 110 -11.91 11.49 10.83
N VAL A 111 -10.99 10.61 10.46
CA VAL A 111 -11.16 9.15 10.65
C VAL A 111 -11.00 8.78 12.12
N GLY A 112 -9.97 9.31 12.80
CA GLY A 112 -9.70 9.00 14.21
C GLY A 112 -10.81 9.46 15.14
N PHE A 113 -11.30 10.70 14.98
CA PHE A 113 -12.41 11.21 15.78
C PHE A 113 -13.72 10.47 15.46
N PHE A 114 -14.00 10.22 14.18
CA PHE A 114 -15.23 9.54 13.78
C PHE A 114 -15.31 8.11 14.35
N LEU A 115 -14.22 7.32 14.25
CA LEU A 115 -14.19 5.99 14.86
C LEU A 115 -14.24 6.05 16.38
N GLY A 116 -13.46 6.94 17.02
CA GLY A 116 -13.43 7.05 18.47
C GLY A 116 -14.73 7.53 19.12
N THR A 117 -15.61 8.18 18.36
CA THR A 117 -16.89 8.71 18.88
C THR A 117 -18.11 7.91 18.46
N PHE A 118 -18.17 7.39 17.22
CA PHE A 118 -19.35 6.69 16.71
C PHE A 118 -19.31 5.18 16.90
N PHE A 119 -18.13 4.57 17.11
CA PHE A 119 -17.99 3.11 17.26
C PHE A 119 -17.63 2.74 18.71
N PRO A 120 -18.63 2.38 19.55
CA PRO A 120 -18.39 1.92 20.91
C PRO A 120 -17.68 0.56 20.88
N GLY A 121 -16.35 0.58 21.01
CA GLY A 121 -15.48 -0.60 20.90
C GLY A 121 -14.07 -0.28 20.40
N PHE A 122 -13.89 0.87 19.73
CA PHE A 122 -12.57 1.36 19.32
C PHE A 122 -12.10 2.46 20.26
N SER A 123 -10.85 2.38 20.72
CA SER A 123 -10.23 3.51 21.40
C SER A 123 -9.88 4.61 20.39
N LEU A 124 -9.68 5.84 20.87
CA LEU A 124 -9.22 6.94 20.02
C LEU A 124 -7.88 6.59 19.33
N LEU A 125 -7.02 5.84 20.03
CA LEU A 125 -5.73 5.39 19.52
C LEU A 125 -5.91 4.38 18.37
N ASP A 126 -6.87 3.46 18.48
CA ASP A 126 -7.19 2.52 17.40
C ASP A 126 -7.77 3.25 16.17
N GLY A 127 -8.58 4.29 16.39
CA GLY A 127 -9.07 5.16 15.34
C GLY A 127 -7.94 5.92 14.63
N LEU A 128 -7.00 6.49 15.38
CA LEU A 128 -5.82 7.18 14.83
C LEU A 128 -4.88 6.22 14.09
N LEU A 129 -4.70 5.00 14.62
CA LEU A 129 -3.93 3.95 13.96
C LEU A 129 -4.55 3.59 12.61
N LEU A 130 -5.87 3.35 12.58
CA LEU A 130 -6.57 3.06 11.34
C LEU A 130 -6.50 4.23 10.35
N ALA A 131 -6.64 5.46 10.85
CA ALA A 131 -6.52 6.66 10.05
C ALA A 131 -5.11 6.82 9.42
N ALA A 132 -4.05 6.46 10.16
CA ALA A 132 -2.69 6.47 9.64
C ALA A 132 -2.45 5.41 8.55
N ILE A 133 -3.03 4.22 8.72
CA ILE A 133 -2.93 3.11 7.75
C ILE A 133 -3.68 3.46 6.46
N VAL A 134 -4.90 3.98 6.57
CA VAL A 134 -5.79 4.23 5.41
C VAL A 134 -5.54 5.60 4.77
N GLY A 135 -4.94 6.55 5.49
CA GLY A 135 -4.63 7.90 5.00
C GLY A 135 -3.59 7.95 3.87
N GLY A 136 -2.95 6.82 3.54
CA GLY A 136 -1.96 6.71 2.48
C GLY A 136 -2.57 6.91 1.08
N THR A 137 -1.84 7.61 0.20
CA THR A 137 -2.21 7.81 -1.20
C THR A 137 -1.28 7.01 -2.10
N ASP A 138 -1.82 6.29 -3.07
CA ASP A 138 -1.04 5.41 -3.96
C ASP A 138 -0.65 6.09 -5.28
N SER A 139 0.65 6.25 -5.49
CA SER A 139 1.26 6.80 -6.70
C SER A 139 0.96 5.96 -7.96
N ALA A 140 0.76 4.65 -7.84
CA ALA A 140 0.46 3.78 -8.98
C ALA A 140 -0.92 4.11 -9.58
N VAL A 141 -1.90 4.41 -8.74
CA VAL A 141 -3.24 4.85 -9.15
C VAL A 141 -3.16 6.21 -9.87
N ILE A 142 -2.38 7.15 -9.34
CA ILE A 142 -2.16 8.45 -9.97
C ILE A 142 -1.55 8.28 -11.37
N GLN A 143 -0.50 7.47 -11.52
CA GLN A 143 0.11 7.22 -12.82
C GLN A 143 -0.86 6.55 -13.81
N ALA A 144 -1.70 5.62 -13.35
CA ALA A 144 -2.71 4.99 -14.19
C ALA A 144 -3.76 5.99 -14.69
N LEU A 145 -4.20 6.92 -13.83
CA LEU A 145 -5.11 8.00 -14.21
C LEU A 145 -4.46 8.94 -15.23
N PHE A 146 -3.24 9.44 -14.97
CA PHE A 146 -2.57 10.37 -15.87
C PHE A 146 -2.20 9.74 -17.21
N LYS A 147 -1.86 8.44 -17.28
CA LYS A 147 -1.71 7.74 -18.57
C LYS A 147 -2.98 7.74 -19.42
N SER A 148 -4.14 7.72 -18.78
CA SER A 148 -5.45 7.81 -19.46
C SER A 148 -5.74 9.24 -19.93
N PHE A 149 -5.30 10.26 -19.18
CA PHE A 149 -5.50 11.68 -19.49
C PHE A 149 -4.44 12.35 -20.37
N LYS A 150 -3.21 11.79 -20.46
CA LYS A 150 -2.10 12.32 -21.29
C LYS A 150 -2.46 12.41 -22.78
N ARG A 151 -3.54 11.76 -23.20
CA ARG A 151 -4.12 11.88 -24.54
C ARG A 151 -4.89 13.20 -24.76
N VAL A 152 -5.23 13.95 -23.70
CA VAL A 152 -6.24 15.03 -23.75
C VAL A 152 -5.67 16.43 -23.51
N GLU A 153 -4.70 16.66 -22.61
CA GLU A 153 -4.22 18.03 -22.32
C GLU A 153 -2.70 18.15 -22.06
N LYS A 154 -2.03 19.02 -22.83
CA LYS A 154 -0.67 19.52 -22.58
C LYS A 154 -0.72 20.56 -21.47
N GLY A 155 -0.41 20.16 -20.23
CA GLY A 155 -0.42 21.04 -19.05
C GLY A 155 -0.48 20.31 -17.70
N LEU A 156 -0.81 19.01 -17.74
CA LEU A 156 -0.96 18.18 -16.54
C LEU A 156 0.37 17.71 -15.92
N GLU A 157 1.52 17.93 -16.57
CA GLU A 157 2.82 17.41 -16.10
C GLU A 157 3.21 17.95 -14.71
N SER A 158 2.93 19.23 -14.44
CA SER A 158 3.20 19.82 -13.12
C SER A 158 2.26 19.27 -12.04
N VAL A 159 1.03 18.89 -12.40
CA VAL A 159 0.06 18.29 -11.47
C VAL A 159 0.45 16.84 -11.18
N GLU A 160 0.86 16.09 -12.21
CA GLU A 160 1.41 14.74 -12.08
C GLU A 160 2.61 14.75 -11.12
N ALA A 161 3.55 15.68 -11.31
CA ALA A 161 4.71 15.83 -10.45
C ALA A 161 4.35 16.17 -8.99
N VAL A 162 3.38 17.08 -8.76
CA VAL A 162 2.90 17.41 -7.40
C VAL A 162 2.23 16.20 -6.74
N LEU A 163 1.39 15.46 -7.45
CA LEU A 163 0.68 14.30 -6.90
C LEU A 163 1.62 13.13 -6.62
N LEU A 164 2.61 12.89 -7.49
CA LEU A 164 3.65 11.88 -7.23
C LEU A 164 4.46 12.24 -5.99
N LEU A 165 4.86 13.52 -5.87
CA LEU A 165 5.59 13.99 -4.71
C LEU A 165 4.73 13.93 -3.43
N GLU A 166 3.45 14.27 -3.51
CA GLU A 166 2.50 14.16 -2.40
C GLU A 166 2.39 12.71 -1.93
N SER A 167 2.25 11.75 -2.85
CA SER A 167 2.17 10.33 -2.53
C SER A 167 3.44 9.81 -1.84
N VAL A 168 4.62 10.22 -2.29
CA VAL A 168 5.89 9.83 -1.65
C VAL A 168 5.98 10.37 -0.22
N ILE A 169 5.71 11.66 -0.02
CA ILE A 169 5.74 12.29 1.31
C ILE A 169 4.69 11.66 2.22
N ASN A 170 3.48 11.46 1.70
CA ASN A 170 2.36 10.88 2.46
C ASN A 170 2.67 9.45 2.88
N GLY A 171 3.29 8.64 1.99
CA GLY A 171 3.72 7.29 2.31
C GLY A 171 4.67 7.23 3.50
N VAL A 172 5.64 8.16 3.58
CA VAL A 172 6.55 8.27 4.74
C VAL A 172 5.79 8.69 6.00
N LEU A 173 4.91 9.68 5.92
CA LEU A 173 4.10 10.14 7.06
C LEU A 173 3.21 9.03 7.62
N CYS A 174 2.48 8.32 6.74
CA CYS A 174 1.64 7.19 7.10
C CYS A 174 2.46 6.07 7.76
N LEU A 175 3.62 5.71 7.19
CA LEU A 175 4.48 4.67 7.75
C LEU A 175 4.99 5.04 9.14
N VAL A 176 5.55 6.24 9.30
CA VAL A 176 6.08 6.71 10.60
C VAL A 176 4.96 6.81 11.63
N ALA A 177 3.83 7.44 11.31
CA ALA A 177 2.70 7.57 12.22
C ALA A 177 2.11 6.22 12.62
N THR A 178 1.98 5.28 11.67
CA THR A 178 1.51 3.92 11.97
C THR A 178 2.43 3.23 12.96
N ILE A 179 3.75 3.28 12.74
CA ILE A 179 4.73 2.70 13.67
C ILE A 179 4.64 3.37 15.05
N THR A 180 4.54 4.70 15.09
CA THR A 180 4.38 5.45 16.35
C THR A 180 3.13 5.02 17.12
N PHE A 181 1.97 4.92 16.45
CA PHE A 181 0.73 4.50 17.10
C PHE A 181 0.78 3.03 17.53
N ILE A 182 1.38 2.13 16.75
CA ILE A 182 1.60 0.74 17.18
C ILE A 182 2.45 0.70 18.46
N GLN A 183 3.56 1.44 18.51
CA GLN A 183 4.42 1.49 19.70
C GLN A 183 3.70 2.04 20.92
N MET A 184 2.89 3.09 20.72
CA MET A 184 2.07 3.68 21.78
C MET A 184 0.98 2.71 22.27
N HIS A 185 0.40 1.90 21.39
CA HIS A 185 -0.57 0.86 21.77
C HIS A 185 0.08 -0.28 22.55
N LEU A 186 1.30 -0.69 22.17
CA LEU A 186 2.05 -1.77 22.82
C LEU A 186 2.73 -1.36 24.13
N THR A 187 3.00 -0.07 24.32
CA THR A 187 3.61 0.49 25.54
C THR A 187 2.59 1.39 26.24
N PRO A 188 1.61 0.82 26.96
CA PRO A 188 0.69 1.63 27.74
C PRO A 188 1.49 2.32 28.85
N THR A 189 1.59 3.65 28.76
CA THR A 189 2.02 4.50 29.89
C THR A 189 0.99 4.48 31.00
#